data_AF-A0A1F6M3M1-F1
#
_entry.id   AF-A0A1F6M3M1-F1
#
_cell.length_a   1.000
_cell.length_b   1.000
_cell.length_c   1.000
_cell.angle_alpha   90.00
_cell.angle_beta   90.00
_cell.angle_gamma   90.00
#
_symmetry.space_group_name_H-M   'P 1'
#
loop_
_entity.id
_entity.type
_entity.pdbx_description
1 polymer ?
#
loop_
_entity_poly.entity_id
_entity_poly.type
_entity_poly.pdbx_seq_one_letter_code
_entity_poly.pdbx_strand_id
1 'polypeptide(L)'
;MNKQQVIDHIQNHEELSDAFKQTWIARINQDGLTQDVLDDLRNALEDEIDRAYEDAGVVIDENDPEYKAAYQKMVADLDTIQDDFEKGMNALQVEATDTMKATVKQMEDDSAQAIRDSI
;
A
#
# COMPACT_ATOMS: atom_id res chain seq x y z
N MET A 1 -2.14 -3.17 -6.21
CA MET A 1 -2.04 -1.71 -6.39
C MET A 1 -0.57 -1.28 -6.37
N ASN A 2 -0.19 -0.22 -7.09
CA ASN A 2 1.16 0.32 -7.12
C ASN A 2 1.27 1.67 -6.37
N LYS A 3 2.50 2.12 -6.11
CA LYS A 3 2.80 3.40 -5.43
C LYS A 3 2.00 4.59 -5.98
N GLN A 4 1.90 4.71 -7.31
CA GLN A 4 1.22 5.82 -7.95
C GLN A 4 -0.29 5.78 -7.70
N GLN A 5 -0.90 4.59 -7.73
CA GLN A 5 -2.33 4.42 -7.44
C GLN A 5 -2.68 4.79 -5.99
N VAL A 6 -1.80 4.52 -5.03
CA VAL A 6 -1.99 4.95 -3.62
C VAL A 6 -1.91 6.48 -3.53
N ILE A 7 -0.89 7.07 -4.17
CA ILE A 7 -0.74 8.54 -4.22
C ILE A 7 -1.98 9.19 -4.84
N ASP A 8 -2.46 8.66 -5.97
CA ASP A 8 -3.65 9.18 -6.65
C ASP A 8 -4.90 9.05 -5.78
N HIS A 9 -5.04 7.95 -5.03
CA HIS A 9 -6.16 7.77 -4.11
C HIS A 9 -6.14 8.81 -2.98
N ILE A 10 -4.99 9.01 -2.33
CA ILE A 10 -4.82 10.03 -1.28
C ILE A 10 -5.06 11.44 -1.85
N GLN A 11 -4.48 11.75 -3.01
CA GLN A 11 -4.59 13.05 -3.66
C GLN A 11 -6.05 13.42 -3.98
N ASN A 12 -6.84 12.43 -4.43
CA ASN A 12 -8.23 12.63 -4.86
C ASN A 12 -9.27 12.49 -3.74
N HIS A 13 -8.85 12.16 -2.52
CA HIS A 13 -9.78 12.01 -1.40
C HIS A 13 -10.31 13.38 -0.96
N GLU A 14 -11.59 13.67 -1.21
CA GLU A 14 -12.17 15.00 -0.96
C GLU A 14 -12.22 15.35 0.53
N GLU A 15 -12.36 14.35 1.40
CA GLU A 15 -12.50 14.53 2.84
C GLU A 15 -11.15 14.74 3.56
N LEU A 16 -10.01 14.55 2.85
CA LEU A 16 -8.69 14.76 3.42
C LEU A 16 -8.20 16.19 3.24
N SER A 17 -7.59 16.75 4.29
CA SER A 17 -6.95 18.06 4.23
C SER A 17 -5.74 18.05 3.28
N ASP A 18 -5.47 19.18 2.63
CA ASP A 18 -4.32 19.31 1.72
C ASP A 18 -2.99 19.07 2.45
N ALA A 19 -2.90 19.49 3.71
CA ALA A 19 -1.72 19.26 4.55
C ALA A 19 -1.48 17.77 4.80
N PHE A 20 -2.56 17.02 5.10
CA PHE A 20 -2.50 15.57 5.26
C PHE A 20 -2.04 14.89 3.96
N LYS A 21 -2.67 15.23 2.83
CA LYS A 21 -2.32 14.70 1.50
C LYS A 21 -0.84 14.91 1.19
N GLN A 22 -0.34 16.13 1.32
CA GLN A 22 1.06 16.46 1.00
C GLN A 22 2.04 15.71 1.90
N THR A 23 1.74 15.59 3.19
CA THR A 23 2.58 14.87 4.16
C THR A 23 2.71 13.39 3.77
N TRP A 24 1.60 12.74 3.46
CA TRP A 24 1.60 11.31 3.13
C TRP A 24 2.14 11.00 1.75
N ILE A 25 1.88 11.86 0.77
CA ILE A 25 2.48 11.73 -0.57
C ILE A 25 4.00 11.91 -0.48
N ALA A 26 4.48 12.87 0.31
CA ALA A 26 5.91 13.04 0.53
C ALA A 26 6.53 11.80 1.20
N ARG A 27 5.87 11.26 2.23
CA ARG A 27 6.33 10.08 2.95
C ARG A 27 6.37 8.82 2.07
N ILE A 28 5.30 8.54 1.33
CA ILE A 28 5.26 7.44 0.34
C ILE A 28 6.32 7.64 -0.76
N ASN A 29 6.62 8.88 -1.11
CA ASN A 29 7.67 9.17 -2.08
C ASN A 29 9.08 8.91 -1.56
N GLN A 30 9.31 9.21 -0.28
CA GLN A 30 10.62 9.14 0.37
C GLN A 30 10.94 7.74 0.89
N ASP A 31 9.99 7.10 1.58
CA ASP A 31 10.16 5.82 2.25
C ASP A 31 9.71 4.64 1.37
N GLY A 32 8.94 4.93 0.32
CA GLY A 32 8.31 3.94 -0.54
C GLY A 32 6.95 3.48 0.00
N LEU A 33 6.29 2.62 -0.77
CA LEU A 33 5.06 1.96 -0.34
C LEU A 33 5.43 0.65 0.35
N THR A 34 5.52 0.67 1.67
CA THR A 34 5.80 -0.49 2.54
C THR A 34 4.60 -0.77 3.45
N GLN A 35 4.59 -1.95 4.09
CA GLN A 35 3.55 -2.30 5.06
C GLN A 35 3.52 -1.30 6.24
N ASP A 36 4.68 -0.94 6.79
CA ASP A 36 4.79 0.05 7.86
C ASP A 36 4.23 1.43 7.46
N VAL A 37 4.46 1.86 6.20
CA VAL A 37 3.91 3.12 5.69
C VAL A 37 2.40 3.05 5.52
N LEU A 38 1.85 1.89 5.13
CA LEU A 38 0.41 1.67 5.04
C LEU A 38 -0.26 1.64 6.42
N ASP A 39 0.37 0.99 7.40
CA ASP A 39 -0.12 0.93 8.78
C ASP A 39 -0.09 2.31 9.44
N ASP A 40 0.99 3.08 9.25
CA ASP A 40 1.04 4.46 9.75
C ASP A 40 0.02 5.37 9.03
N LEU A 41 -0.21 5.17 7.73
CA LEU A 41 -1.23 5.90 6.96
C LEU A 41 -2.63 5.63 7.52
N ARG A 42 -2.93 4.37 7.86
CA ARG A 42 -4.19 4.00 8.51
C ARG A 42 -4.37 4.75 9.83
N ASN A 43 -3.39 4.68 10.73
CA ASN A 43 -3.49 5.35 12.03
C ASN A 43 -3.69 6.87 11.88
N ALA A 44 -3.00 7.49 10.92
CA ALA A 44 -3.14 8.92 10.71
C ALA A 44 -4.50 9.32 10.10
N LEU A 45 -5.13 8.44 9.32
CA LEU A 45 -6.48 8.66 8.81
C LEU A 45 -7.52 8.60 9.94
N GLU A 46 -7.35 7.68 10.89
CA GLU A 46 -8.19 7.64 12.10
C GLU A 46 -8.05 8.96 12.89
N ASP A 47 -6.81 9.41 13.14
CA ASP A 47 -6.56 10.69 13.82
C ASP A 47 -7.16 11.91 13.09
N GLU A 48 -7.19 11.89 11.75
CA GLU A 48 -7.75 12.98 10.95
C GLU A 48 -9.28 12.99 11.02
N ILE A 49 -9.93 11.82 11.07
CA ILE A 49 -11.38 11.71 11.31
C ILE A 49 -11.70 12.25 12.70
N ASP A 50 -10.99 11.80 13.73
CA ASP A 50 -11.22 12.25 15.11
C ASP A 50 -11.13 13.77 15.20
N ARG A 51 -10.07 14.36 14.62
CA ARG A 51 -9.92 15.82 14.55
C ARG A 51 -11.04 16.51 13.78
N ALA A 52 -11.49 15.95 12.65
CA ALA A 52 -12.57 16.55 11.88
C ALA A 52 -13.89 16.62 12.67
N TYR A 53 -14.18 15.59 13.48
CA TYR A 53 -15.34 15.58 14.37
C TYR A 53 -15.17 16.54 15.57
N GLU A 54 -13.99 16.59 16.18
CA GLU A 54 -13.65 17.56 17.24
C GLU A 54 -13.79 19.01 16.74
N ASP A 55 -13.24 19.32 15.56
CA ASP A 55 -13.32 20.65 14.94
C ASP A 55 -14.75 21.05 14.55
N ALA A 56 -15.59 20.07 14.19
CA ALA A 56 -17.01 20.28 13.95
C ALA A 56 -17.79 20.55 15.26
N GLY A 57 -17.15 20.46 16.43
CA GLY A 57 -17.77 20.60 17.74
C GLY A 57 -18.75 19.46 18.05
N VAL A 58 -18.64 18.36 17.32
CA VAL A 58 -19.43 17.14 17.55
C VAL A 58 -18.74 16.38 18.66
N VAL A 59 -19.47 16.07 19.72
CA VAL A 59 -18.98 15.13 20.73
C VAL A 59 -18.86 13.79 20.02
N ILE A 60 -17.64 13.26 19.89
CA ILE A 60 -17.42 11.93 19.33
C ILE A 60 -18.21 10.94 20.17
N ASP A 61 -19.32 10.44 19.61
CA ASP A 61 -20.03 9.28 20.12
C ASP A 61 -19.67 8.13 19.20
N GLU A 62 -18.93 7.15 19.71
CA GLU A 62 -18.54 5.94 18.99
C GLU A 62 -19.77 5.13 18.49
N ASN A 63 -20.96 5.44 19.00
CA ASN A 63 -22.24 4.86 18.57
C ASN A 63 -22.98 5.73 17.55
N ASP A 64 -22.47 6.92 17.22
CA ASP A 64 -23.06 7.77 16.20
C ASP A 64 -22.96 7.08 14.82
N PRO A 65 -24.08 6.89 14.13
CA PRO A 65 -24.10 6.18 12.85
C PRO A 65 -23.37 6.93 11.72
N GLU A 66 -23.28 8.27 11.76
CA GLU A 66 -22.52 9.06 10.78
C GLU A 66 -21.01 8.92 11.01
N TYR A 67 -20.57 9.00 12.28
CA TYR A 67 -19.17 8.74 12.65
C TYR A 67 -18.74 7.34 12.21
N LYS A 68 -19.56 6.33 12.56
CA LYS A 68 -19.29 4.94 12.23
C LYS A 68 -19.26 4.68 10.72
N ALA A 69 -20.13 5.35 9.96
CA ALA A 69 -20.15 5.23 8.50
C ALA A 69 -18.94 5.89 7.83
N ALA A 70 -18.54 7.09 8.29
CA ALA A 70 -17.36 7.78 7.80
C ALA A 70 -16.09 6.98 8.08
N TYR A 71 -15.93 6.49 9.31
CA TYR A 71 -14.85 5.62 9.71
C TYR A 71 -14.81 4.33 8.89
N GLN A 72 -15.95 3.61 8.77
CA GLN A 72 -16.00 2.36 8.01
C GLN A 72 -15.69 2.55 6.52
N LYS A 73 -16.11 3.66 5.92
CA LYS A 73 -15.84 3.94 4.52
C LYS A 73 -14.33 4.14 4.28
N MET A 74 -13.67 4.95 5.10
CA MET A 74 -12.21 5.15 5.00
C MET A 74 -11.43 3.86 5.29
N VAL A 75 -11.81 3.12 6.33
CA VAL A 75 -11.14 1.86 6.69
C VAL A 75 -11.30 0.81 5.59
N ALA A 76 -12.48 0.71 4.96
CA ALA A 76 -12.72 -0.22 3.85
C ALA A 76 -11.92 0.15 2.59
N ASP A 77 -11.79 1.44 2.28
CA ASP A 77 -10.95 1.91 1.19
C ASP A 77 -9.47 1.55 1.46
N LEU A 78 -8.99 1.72 2.69
CA LEU A 78 -7.64 1.32 3.09
C LEU A 78 -7.42 -0.20 3.10
N ASP A 79 -8.38 -0.97 3.60
CA ASP A 79 -8.30 -2.43 3.57
C ASP A 79 -8.15 -2.90 2.12
N THR A 80 -8.91 -2.32 1.19
CA THR A 80 -8.80 -2.63 -0.24
C THR A 80 -7.41 -2.30 -0.78
N ILE A 81 -6.85 -1.15 -0.38
CA ILE A 81 -5.49 -0.73 -0.77
C ILE A 81 -4.43 -1.70 -0.24
N GLN A 82 -4.55 -2.11 1.03
CA GLN A 82 -3.64 -3.03 1.69
C GLN A 82 -3.72 -4.42 1.05
N ASP A 83 -4.92 -4.96 0.84
CA ASP A 83 -5.16 -6.24 0.18
C ASP A 83 -4.56 -6.28 -1.23
N ASP A 84 -4.76 -5.20 -2.00
CA ASP A 84 -4.24 -5.10 -3.36
C ASP A 84 -2.73 -4.88 -3.40
N PHE A 85 -2.16 -4.23 -2.39
CA PHE A 85 -0.71 -4.13 -2.24
C PHE A 85 -0.10 -5.51 -1.91
N GLU A 86 -0.65 -6.23 -0.94
CA GLU A 86 -0.19 -7.56 -0.57
C GLU A 86 -0.31 -8.57 -1.73
N LYS A 87 -1.40 -8.52 -2.50
CA LYS A 87 -1.55 -9.31 -3.73
C LYS A 87 -0.49 -8.93 -4.77
N GLY A 88 -0.22 -7.63 -4.94
CA GLY A 88 0.80 -7.14 -5.87
C GLY A 88 2.21 -7.56 -5.45
N MET A 89 2.53 -7.52 -4.16
CA MET A 89 3.82 -7.97 -3.64
C MET A 89 3.98 -9.48 -3.75
N ASN A 90 2.96 -10.26 -3.40
CA ASN A 90 3.01 -11.71 -3.61
C ASN A 90 3.22 -12.06 -5.08
N ALA A 91 2.57 -11.37 -6.01
CA ALA A 91 2.77 -11.57 -7.45
C ALA A 91 4.21 -11.26 -7.89
N LEU A 92 4.76 -10.12 -7.46
CA LEU A 92 6.14 -9.73 -7.74
C LEU A 92 7.16 -10.69 -7.12
N GLN A 93 6.90 -11.20 -5.92
CA GLN A 93 7.77 -12.18 -5.25
C GLN A 93 7.75 -13.53 -5.98
N VAL A 94 6.59 -13.97 -6.45
CA VAL A 94 6.45 -15.16 -7.31
C VAL A 94 7.21 -14.96 -8.63
N GLU A 95 7.03 -13.83 -9.30
CA GLU A 95 7.69 -13.52 -10.58
C GLU A 95 9.22 -13.43 -10.44
N ALA A 96 9.71 -12.83 -9.35
CA ALA A 96 11.14 -12.77 -9.05
C ALA A 96 11.72 -14.17 -8.77
N THR A 97 10.98 -15.02 -8.05
CA THR A 97 11.38 -16.39 -7.76
C THR A 97 11.40 -17.24 -9.02
N ASP A 98 10.41 -17.09 -9.91
CA ASP A 98 10.36 -17.81 -11.19
C ASP A 98 11.45 -17.33 -12.14
N THR A 99 11.74 -16.03 -12.17
CA THR A 99 12.88 -15.48 -12.94
C THR A 99 14.20 -16.06 -12.43
N MET A 100 14.43 -16.07 -11.11
CA MET A 100 15.63 -16.69 -10.53
C MET A 100 15.74 -18.19 -10.89
N LYS A 101 14.64 -18.95 -10.82
CA LYS A 101 14.63 -20.35 -11.24
C LYS A 101 14.96 -20.51 -12.72
N ALA A 102 14.42 -19.66 -13.58
CA ALA A 102 14.71 -19.69 -15.01
C ALA A 102 16.20 -19.39 -15.27
N THR A 103 16.77 -18.40 -14.59
CA THR A 103 18.20 -18.07 -14.69
C THR A 103 19.09 -19.21 -14.19
N VAL A 104 18.77 -19.83 -13.04
CA VAL A 104 19.54 -20.97 -12.51
C VAL A 104 19.50 -22.14 -13.49
N LYS A 105 18.32 -22.46 -14.03
CA LYS A 105 18.16 -23.54 -14.99
C LYS A 105 18.94 -23.28 -16.28
N GLN A 106 18.94 -22.04 -16.76
CA GLN A 106 19.70 -21.64 -17.93
C GLN A 106 21.22 -21.76 -17.69
N MET A 107 21.71 -21.40 -16.51
CA MET A 107 23.12 -21.61 -16.13
C MET A 107 23.50 -23.09 -16.04
N GLU A 108 22.60 -23.94 -15.54
CA GLU A 108 22.80 -25.39 -15.50
C GLU A 108 22.87 -25.99 -16.91
N ASP A 109 21.97 -25.57 -17.80
CA ASP A 109 21.96 -26.01 -19.21
C ASP A 109 23.23 -25.55 -19.94
N ASP A 110 23.65 -24.30 -19.77
CA ASP A 110 24.90 -23.76 -20.35
C ASP A 110 26.14 -24.52 -19.85
N SER A 111 26.19 -24.83 -18.54
CA SER A 111 27.27 -25.64 -17.96
C SER A 111 27.28 -27.07 -18.51
N ALA A 112 26.11 -27.69 -18.66
CA ALA A 112 25.99 -29.05 -19.19
C ALA A 112 26.41 -29.10 -20.67
N GLN A 113 26.10 -28.05 -21.44
CA GLN A 113 26.45 -27.93 -22.85
C GLN A 113 27.96 -27.67 -23.03
N ALA A 114 28.56 -26.80 -22.21
CA ALA A 114 30.00 -26.56 -22.22
C ALA A 114 30.83 -27.81 -21.90
N ILE A 115 30.39 -28.65 -20.95
CA ILE A 115 31.03 -29.94 -20.65
C ILE A 115 30.91 -30.88 -21.85
N ARG A 116 29.75 -30.89 -22.54
CA ARG A 116 29.49 -31.76 -23.69
C ARG A 116 30.34 -31.39 -24.91
N ASP A 117 30.62 -30.10 -25.12
CA ASP A 117 31.48 -29.61 -26.20
C ASP A 117 32.99 -29.74 -25.91
N SER A 118 33.35 -30.05 -24.66
CA SER A 118 34.75 -30.20 -24.20
C SER A 118 35.27 -31.65 -24.22
N ILE A 119 34.45 -32.61 -24.67
CA ILE A 119 34.79 -34.06 -24.80
C ILE A 119 34.78 -34.43 -26.28
#